data_AF-A0A6C2DVS9-F1
#
_entry.id   AF-A0A6C2DVS9-F1
#
_cell.length_a   1.000
_cell.length_b   1.000
_cell.length_c   1.000
_cell.angle_alpha   90.00
_cell.angle_beta   90.00
_cell.angle_gamma   90.00
#
_symmetry.space_group_name_H-M   'P 1'
#
loop_
_entity.id
_entity.type
_entity.pdbx_description
1 polymer ?
#
loop_
_entity_poly.entity_id
_entity_poly.type
_entity_poly.pdbx_seq_one_letter_code
_entity_poly.pdbx_strand_id
1 'polypeptide(L)'
;MEDYNKKIMENSIYLQTFKDKFANESKILIQSGLIFEEDDMDLFPCSKDEVLELEKTLGFFLPLAYKEFLLWGGHQSAWFLVGEDCFFKNILDNQELALELLEENKFPKELPKDAFIFTSHHGYEFDFFEVSQGDNPPIYCYSESSNESFFKLIYPSFTDYLIEILELSVKSIRSYGGSPFMKNIILSPDEEFNVFDEIK
;
A
#
# COMPACT_ATOMS: atom_id res chain seq x y z
N MET A 1 -1.68 25.51 13.40
CA MET A 1 -1.22 24.19 12.91
C MET A 1 -2.30 23.13 13.13
N GLU A 2 -2.85 22.98 14.34
CA GLU A 2 -4.03 22.14 14.61
C GLU A 2 -5.22 22.42 13.70
N ASP A 3 -5.55 23.69 13.48
CA ASP A 3 -6.71 24.10 12.65
C ASP A 3 -6.48 23.90 11.13
N TYR A 4 -5.22 23.79 10.70
CA TYR A 4 -4.86 23.55 9.30
C TYR A 4 -4.97 22.05 8.95
N ASN A 5 -4.44 21.18 9.82
CA ASN A 5 -4.56 19.73 9.66
C ASN A 5 -6.02 19.27 9.79
N LYS A 6 -6.82 19.93 10.63
CA LYS A 6 -8.25 19.63 10.78
C LYS A 6 -9.04 19.90 9.50
N LYS A 7 -8.75 21.00 8.81
CA LYS A 7 -9.45 21.42 7.59
C LYS A 7 -9.06 20.61 6.35
N ILE A 8 -7.84 20.05 6.33
CA ILE A 8 -7.36 19.15 5.28
C ILE A 8 -7.96 17.75 5.43
N MET A 9 -8.17 17.27 6.65
CA MET A 9 -8.80 15.97 6.88
C MET A 9 -10.31 15.92 6.56
N GLU A 10 -10.92 17.04 6.15
CA GLU A 10 -12.34 17.12 5.78
C GLU A 10 -12.56 17.01 4.26
N ASN A 11 -11.54 17.25 3.43
CA ASN A 11 -11.62 17.11 1.96
C ASN A 11 -10.37 16.41 1.44
N SER A 12 -10.52 15.33 0.66
CA SER A 12 -9.39 14.65 0.01
C SER A 12 -8.73 15.60 -0.98
N ILE A 13 -7.46 15.97 -0.74
CA ILE A 13 -6.67 16.82 -1.64
C ILE A 13 -5.90 15.96 -2.63
N TYR A 14 -5.36 14.82 -2.16
CA TYR A 14 -4.46 13.97 -2.94
C TYR A 14 -5.16 12.74 -3.53
N LEU A 15 -6.07 12.11 -2.78
CA LEU A 15 -6.64 10.83 -3.16
C LEU A 15 -7.94 10.92 -3.98
N GLN A 16 -8.42 12.12 -4.32
CA GLN A 16 -9.71 12.26 -5.03
C GLN A 16 -9.74 11.45 -6.33
N THR A 17 -8.74 11.62 -7.19
CA THR A 17 -8.62 10.87 -8.45
C THR A 17 -8.57 9.36 -8.23
N PHE A 18 -7.79 8.91 -7.24
CA PHE A 18 -7.70 7.49 -6.88
C PHE A 18 -9.06 6.95 -6.43
N LYS A 19 -9.76 7.65 -5.52
CA LYS A 19 -11.08 7.26 -4.99
C LYS A 19 -12.13 7.18 -6.09
N ASP A 20 -12.15 8.15 -7.01
CA ASP A 20 -13.06 8.15 -8.15
C ASP A 20 -12.80 6.95 -9.07
N LYS A 21 -11.52 6.65 -9.34
CA LYS A 21 -11.12 5.49 -10.14
C LYS A 21 -11.47 4.17 -9.45
N PHE A 22 -11.16 4.04 -8.16
CA PHE A 22 -11.51 2.87 -7.36
C PHE A 22 -13.03 2.61 -7.38
N ALA A 23 -13.84 3.65 -7.17
CA ALA A 23 -15.29 3.53 -7.21
C ALA A 23 -15.80 3.10 -8.60
N ASN A 24 -15.24 3.67 -9.68
CA ASN A 24 -15.60 3.30 -11.04
C ASN A 24 -15.24 1.84 -11.36
N GLU A 25 -14.02 1.42 -11.05
CA GLU A 25 -13.59 0.03 -11.30
C GLU A 25 -14.35 -0.96 -10.43
N SER A 26 -14.59 -0.64 -9.15
CA SER A 26 -15.42 -1.48 -8.27
C SER A 26 -16.81 -1.70 -8.86
N LYS A 27 -17.45 -0.64 -9.36
CA LYS A 27 -18.76 -0.75 -10.04
C LYS A 27 -18.70 -1.68 -11.26
N ILE A 28 -17.65 -1.59 -12.08
CA ILE A 28 -17.48 -2.45 -13.26
C ILE A 28 -17.26 -3.91 -12.84
N LEU A 29 -16.43 -4.16 -11.83
CA LEU A 29 -16.14 -5.50 -11.33
C LEU A 29 -17.37 -6.15 -10.71
N ILE A 30 -18.17 -5.42 -9.92
CA ILE A 30 -19.44 -5.90 -9.36
C ILE A 30 -20.42 -6.26 -10.47
N GLN A 31 -20.60 -5.38 -11.46
CA GLN A 31 -21.50 -5.63 -12.60
C GLN A 31 -21.07 -6.82 -13.45
N SER A 32 -19.78 -7.13 -13.44
CA SER A 32 -19.21 -8.29 -14.13
C SER A 32 -19.23 -9.57 -13.29
N GLY A 33 -19.66 -9.50 -12.04
CA GLY A 33 -19.64 -10.63 -11.10
C GLY A 33 -18.23 -11.09 -10.71
N LEU A 34 -17.23 -10.21 -10.81
CA LEU A 34 -15.83 -10.49 -10.47
C LEU A 34 -15.48 -10.15 -9.03
N ILE A 35 -16.31 -9.33 -8.38
CA ILE A 35 -16.30 -9.08 -6.94
C ILE A 35 -17.75 -9.01 -6.43
N PHE A 36 -17.98 -9.29 -5.15
CA PHE A 36 -19.27 -9.19 -4.47
C PHE A 36 -19.29 -7.98 -3.53
N GLU A 37 -20.35 -7.16 -3.61
CA GLU A 37 -20.45 -5.93 -2.81
C GLU A 37 -20.41 -6.19 -1.30
N GLU A 38 -20.97 -7.31 -0.82
CA GLU A 38 -21.03 -7.62 0.61
C GLU A 38 -19.69 -8.11 1.18
N ASP A 39 -18.88 -8.80 0.40
CA ASP A 39 -17.66 -9.47 0.88
C ASP A 39 -16.37 -8.74 0.48
N ASP A 40 -16.36 -8.10 -0.69
CA ASP A 40 -15.16 -7.55 -1.30
C ASP A 40 -15.03 -6.03 -1.12
N MET A 41 -16.03 -5.34 -0.56
CA MET A 41 -16.05 -3.86 -0.46
C MET A 41 -15.80 -3.32 0.95
N ASP A 42 -15.45 -4.17 1.92
CA ASP A 42 -15.17 -3.74 3.28
C ASP A 42 -13.93 -2.84 3.36
N LEU A 43 -14.16 -1.58 3.73
CA LEU A 43 -13.14 -0.58 4.01
C LEU A 43 -13.09 -0.34 5.52
N PHE A 44 -11.92 -0.58 6.12
CA PHE A 44 -11.67 -0.24 7.52
C PHE A 44 -10.65 0.89 7.60
N PRO A 45 -11.10 2.15 7.76
CA PRO A 45 -10.20 3.28 7.88
C PRO A 45 -9.55 3.34 9.26
N CYS A 46 -8.35 3.91 9.34
CA CYS A 46 -7.84 4.41 10.61
C CYS A 46 -8.67 5.62 11.07
N SER A 47 -8.81 5.75 12.38
CA SER A 47 -9.28 6.96 13.03
C SER A 47 -8.21 8.05 13.00
N LYS A 48 -8.64 9.31 13.20
CA LYS A 48 -7.72 10.44 13.33
C LYS A 48 -6.77 10.27 14.52
N ASP A 49 -7.27 9.70 15.62
CA ASP A 49 -6.48 9.49 16.83
C ASP A 49 -5.40 8.42 16.62
N GLU A 50 -5.69 7.35 15.87
CA GLU A 50 -4.70 6.35 15.48
C GLU A 50 -3.58 6.95 14.61
N VAL A 51 -3.94 7.78 13.62
CA VAL A 51 -2.95 8.46 12.78
C VAL A 51 -2.08 9.42 13.61
N LEU A 52 -2.69 10.16 14.55
CA LEU A 52 -1.95 11.06 15.45
C LEU A 52 -1.01 10.31 16.41
N GLU A 53 -1.46 9.19 16.98
CA GLU A 53 -0.60 8.39 17.86
C GLU A 53 0.52 7.70 17.07
N LEU A 54 0.28 7.32 15.82
CA LEU A 54 1.32 6.83 14.92
C LEU A 54 2.37 7.91 14.63
N GLU A 55 1.97 9.12 14.23
CA GLU A 55 2.90 10.24 14.01
C GLU A 55 3.73 10.55 15.27
N LYS A 56 3.10 10.49 16.45
CA LYS A 56 3.78 10.67 17.73
C LYS A 56 4.77 9.54 18.04
N THR A 57 4.42 8.30 17.71
CA THR A 57 5.31 7.13 17.87
C THR A 57 6.52 7.23 16.95
N LEU A 58 6.30 7.65 15.69
CA LEU A 58 7.36 7.84 14.69
C LEU A 58 8.22 9.09 14.95
N GLY A 59 7.69 10.08 15.67
CA GLY A 59 8.37 11.34 15.99
C GLY A 59 8.38 12.36 14.85
N PHE A 60 7.55 12.18 13.82
CA PHE A 60 7.39 13.09 12.69
C PHE A 60 5.97 13.08 12.12
N PHE A 61 5.64 14.10 11.32
CA PHE A 61 4.36 14.16 10.61
C PHE A 61 4.44 13.37 9.31
N LEU A 62 3.41 12.56 9.04
CA LEU A 62 3.27 11.81 7.81
C LEU A 62 2.84 12.74 6.65
N PRO A 63 3.27 12.46 5.41
CA PRO A 63 2.76 13.13 4.22
C PRO A 63 1.24 13.07 4.13
N LEU A 64 0.60 14.15 3.67
CA LEU A 64 -0.85 14.23 3.60
C LEU A 64 -1.48 13.13 2.72
N ALA A 65 -0.86 12.79 1.58
CA ALA A 65 -1.37 11.74 0.70
C ALA A 65 -1.41 10.37 1.41
N TYR A 66 -0.37 10.04 2.18
CA TYR A 66 -0.34 8.80 2.96
C TYR A 66 -1.36 8.81 4.11
N LYS A 67 -1.53 9.95 4.81
CA LYS A 67 -2.58 10.07 5.82
C LYS A 67 -3.99 9.91 5.24
N GLU A 68 -4.25 10.48 4.07
CA GLU A 68 -5.53 10.29 3.38
C GLU A 68 -5.78 8.82 3.05
N PHE A 69 -4.74 8.05 2.71
CA PHE A 69 -4.85 6.61 2.51
C PHE A 69 -5.20 5.88 3.81
N LEU A 70 -4.49 6.15 4.90
CA LEU A 70 -4.79 5.55 6.21
C LEU A 70 -6.23 5.84 6.66
N LEU A 71 -6.68 7.08 6.50
CA LEU A 71 -8.05 7.50 6.85
C LEU A 71 -9.12 6.97 5.89
N TRP A 72 -8.73 6.37 4.76
CA TRP A 72 -9.66 5.79 3.80
C TRP A 72 -9.77 4.27 3.94
N GLY A 73 -8.65 3.56 4.10
CA GLY A 73 -8.60 2.10 4.15
C GLY A 73 -7.39 1.56 4.92
N GLY A 74 -6.91 2.29 5.92
CA GLY A 74 -5.64 2.00 6.61
C GLY A 74 -5.60 0.69 7.39
N HIS A 75 -6.73 0.13 7.83
CA HIS A 75 -6.80 -1.22 8.41
C HIS A 75 -7.18 -2.29 7.39
N GLN A 76 -7.96 -1.93 6.37
CA GLN A 76 -8.32 -2.79 5.24
C GLN A 76 -8.85 -1.94 4.08
N SER A 77 -8.48 -2.30 2.85
CA SER A 77 -8.86 -1.60 1.62
C SER A 77 -9.67 -2.45 0.64
N ALA A 78 -10.72 -3.14 1.11
CA ALA A 78 -11.63 -3.92 0.26
C ALA A 78 -10.86 -4.98 -0.56
N TRP A 79 -11.22 -5.20 -1.83
CA TRP A 79 -10.53 -6.08 -2.78
C TRP A 79 -9.14 -5.60 -3.22
N PHE A 80 -8.73 -4.40 -2.81
CA PHE A 80 -7.48 -3.76 -3.19
C PHE A 80 -6.41 -3.96 -2.10
N LEU A 81 -5.15 -4.16 -2.50
CA LEU A 81 -3.99 -4.44 -1.61
C LEU A 81 -4.16 -5.69 -0.72
N VAL A 82 -4.95 -6.67 -1.18
CA VAL A 82 -5.14 -7.93 -0.45
C VAL A 82 -3.86 -8.74 -0.48
N GLY A 83 -3.35 -9.08 0.70
CA GLY A 83 -2.10 -9.83 0.86
C GLY A 83 -0.85 -8.95 0.99
N GLU A 84 -1.01 -7.63 0.92
CA GLU A 84 0.10 -6.69 1.11
C GLU A 84 0.28 -6.32 2.58
N ASP A 85 1.53 -6.25 3.04
CA ASP A 85 1.87 -5.78 4.39
C ASP A 85 1.99 -4.25 4.41
N CYS A 86 0.88 -3.57 4.09
CA CYS A 86 0.80 -2.11 3.96
C CYS A 86 -0.21 -1.43 4.91
N PHE A 87 -0.89 -2.22 5.75
CA PHE A 87 -1.92 -1.72 6.65
C PHE A 87 -1.33 -1.27 7.99
N PHE A 88 -2.12 -0.53 8.77
CA PHE A 88 -1.73 0.11 10.03
C PHE A 88 -1.00 -0.84 10.99
N LYS A 89 -1.48 -2.09 11.09
CA LYS A 89 -0.87 -3.14 11.93
C LYS A 89 0.57 -3.49 11.53
N ASN A 90 0.93 -3.29 10.26
CA ASN A 90 2.22 -3.67 9.69
C ASN A 90 3.25 -2.53 9.73
N ILE A 91 2.81 -1.27 9.92
CA ILE A 91 3.67 -0.10 9.70
C ILE A 91 4.93 -0.10 10.55
N LEU A 92 4.81 -0.41 11.85
CA LEU A 92 5.96 -0.40 12.76
C LEU A 92 6.90 -1.58 12.46
N ASP A 93 6.34 -2.77 12.26
CA ASP A 93 7.09 -3.98 11.91
C ASP A 93 7.86 -3.78 10.59
N ASN A 94 7.27 -3.09 9.61
CA ASN A 94 7.94 -2.76 8.36
C ASN A 94 9.17 -1.86 8.54
N GLN A 95 9.16 -0.95 9.53
CA GLN A 95 10.35 -0.12 9.81
C GLN A 95 11.51 -0.98 10.30
N GLU A 96 11.22 -1.97 11.14
CA GLU A 96 12.23 -2.88 11.70
C GLU A 96 12.72 -3.86 10.63
N LEU A 97 11.79 -4.49 9.90
CA LEU A 97 12.08 -5.46 8.83
C LEU A 97 13.01 -4.89 7.77
N ALA A 98 12.82 -3.63 7.36
CA ALA A 98 13.68 -3.02 6.36
C ALA A 98 15.15 -2.91 6.83
N LEU A 99 15.38 -2.63 8.11
CA LEU A 99 16.74 -2.54 8.64
C LEU A 99 17.40 -3.92 8.70
N GLU A 100 16.66 -4.93 9.18
CA GLU A 100 17.12 -6.32 9.21
C GLU A 100 17.49 -6.81 7.80
N LEU A 101 16.61 -6.58 6.84
CA LEU A 101 16.78 -7.02 5.46
C LEU A 101 18.02 -6.40 4.79
N LEU A 102 18.27 -5.10 5.01
CA LEU A 102 19.45 -4.42 4.48
C LEU A 102 20.75 -4.93 5.13
N GLU A 103 20.73 -5.22 6.44
CA GLU A 103 21.88 -5.77 7.16
C GLU A 103 22.21 -7.19 6.68
N GLU A 104 21.22 -8.07 6.62
CA GLU A 104 21.38 -9.47 6.19
C GLU A 104 21.96 -9.57 4.78
N ASN A 105 21.46 -8.73 3.87
CA ASN A 105 21.90 -8.69 2.48
C ASN A 105 23.18 -7.87 2.25
N LYS A 106 23.76 -7.29 3.32
CA LYS A 106 24.97 -6.43 3.25
C LYS A 106 24.81 -5.31 2.21
N PHE A 107 23.63 -4.72 2.15
CA PHE A 107 23.34 -3.66 1.18
C PHE A 107 24.30 -2.48 1.40
N PRO A 108 24.95 -1.95 0.35
CA PRO A 108 26.05 -0.99 0.52
C PRO A 108 25.60 0.43 0.85
N LYS A 109 24.29 0.69 0.97
CA LYS A 109 23.74 2.01 1.29
C LYS A 109 22.99 1.96 2.61
N GLU A 110 23.12 3.05 3.35
CA GLU A 110 22.23 3.32 4.49
C GLU A 110 20.91 3.86 3.97
N LEU A 111 19.83 3.47 4.64
CA LEU A 111 18.51 4.05 4.44
C LEU A 111 18.56 5.56 4.79
N PRO A 112 17.87 6.45 4.03
CA PRO A 112 17.71 7.84 4.44
C PRO A 112 17.13 7.95 5.86
N LYS A 113 17.57 8.96 6.62
CA LYS A 113 17.20 9.09 8.05
C LYS A 113 15.71 9.33 8.29
N ASP A 114 15.04 9.88 7.30
CA ASP A 114 13.61 10.19 7.28
C ASP A 114 12.85 9.33 6.27
N ALA A 115 13.44 8.20 5.86
CA ALA A 115 12.72 7.18 5.13
C ALA A 115 11.63 6.56 6.01
N PHE A 116 10.45 6.39 5.42
CA PHE A 116 9.32 5.73 6.04
C PHE A 116 8.85 4.58 5.16
N ILE A 117 8.88 3.38 5.71
CA ILE A 117 8.61 2.13 4.98
C ILE A 117 7.11 1.86 5.10
N PHE A 118 6.36 2.09 4.04
CA PHE A 118 4.91 2.01 4.13
C PHE A 118 4.36 0.65 3.70
N THR A 119 5.16 -0.17 3.03
CA THR A 119 4.80 -1.54 2.64
C THR A 119 6.04 -2.43 2.58
N SER A 120 5.85 -3.71 2.88
CA SER A 120 6.83 -4.77 2.60
C SER A 120 6.14 -5.91 1.84
N HIS A 121 6.91 -6.64 1.04
CA HIS A 121 6.43 -7.77 0.26
C HIS A 121 7.18 -9.03 0.69
N HIS A 122 6.50 -9.86 1.50
CA HIS A 122 6.93 -11.20 1.91
C HIS A 122 8.37 -11.29 2.46
N GLY A 123 8.87 -10.22 3.07
CA GLY A 123 10.16 -10.18 3.74
C GLY A 123 11.39 -10.07 2.83
N TYR A 124 11.24 -9.88 1.51
CA TYR A 124 12.40 -9.72 0.60
C TYR A 124 12.42 -8.39 -0.15
N GLU A 125 11.36 -7.59 -0.04
CA GLU A 125 11.22 -6.30 -0.72
C GLU A 125 10.44 -5.33 0.17
N PHE A 126 10.77 -4.04 0.07
CA PHE A 126 10.02 -2.97 0.72
C PHE A 126 10.01 -1.71 -0.12
N ASP A 127 8.92 -0.96 -0.01
CA ASP A 127 8.81 0.37 -0.57
C ASP A 127 8.75 1.43 0.53
N PHE A 128 9.38 2.56 0.24
CA PHE A 128 9.47 3.67 1.18
C PHE A 128 9.39 5.01 0.45
N PHE A 129 9.15 6.05 1.24
CA PHE A 129 9.33 7.44 0.83
C PHE A 129 10.13 8.20 1.87
N GLU A 130 10.77 9.29 1.45
CA GLU A 130 11.40 10.25 2.38
C GLU A 130 10.35 11.27 2.82
N VAL A 131 10.12 11.38 4.12
CA VAL A 131 9.12 12.29 4.72
C VAL A 131 9.41 13.75 4.37
N SER A 132 10.68 14.13 4.21
CA SER A 132 11.07 15.49 3.84
C SER A 132 10.76 15.87 2.40
N GLN A 133 10.35 14.93 1.54
CA GLN A 133 10.09 15.17 0.12
C GLN A 133 8.66 15.64 -0.20
N GLY A 134 7.93 16.07 0.83
CA GLY A 134 6.65 16.76 0.71
C GLY A 134 5.44 15.87 0.95
N ASP A 135 4.26 16.45 0.74
CA ASP A 135 2.98 15.83 1.13
C ASP A 135 2.50 14.69 0.21
N ASN A 136 3.15 14.52 -0.94
CA ASN A 136 2.93 13.44 -1.88
C ASN A 136 4.27 12.99 -2.48
N PRO A 137 5.10 12.31 -1.67
CA PRO A 137 6.50 12.08 -1.99
C PRO A 137 6.66 11.00 -3.07
N PRO A 138 7.78 10.98 -3.79
CA PRO A 138 8.13 9.87 -4.68
C PRO A 138 8.39 8.58 -3.89
N ILE A 139 8.27 7.45 -4.58
CA ILE A 139 8.36 6.11 -4.00
C ILE A 139 9.61 5.41 -4.47
N TYR A 140 10.37 4.88 -3.51
CA TYR A 140 11.58 4.12 -3.72
C TYR A 140 11.39 2.68 -3.26
N CYS A 141 12.10 1.77 -3.89
CA CYS A 141 12.03 0.34 -3.64
C CYS A 141 13.42 -0.24 -3.35
N TYR A 142 13.46 -1.19 -2.43
CA TYR A 142 14.55 -2.14 -2.27
C TYR A 142 14.00 -3.56 -2.48
N SER A 143 14.71 -4.39 -3.25
CA SER A 143 14.39 -5.80 -3.45
C SER A 143 15.66 -6.64 -3.37
N GLU A 144 15.68 -7.69 -2.55
CA GLU A 144 16.80 -8.64 -2.46
C GLU A 144 17.09 -9.31 -3.82
N SER A 145 16.04 -9.51 -4.62
CA SER A 145 16.14 -10.09 -5.96
C SER A 145 16.86 -9.19 -6.97
N SER A 146 17.04 -7.91 -6.63
CA SER A 146 17.71 -6.93 -7.47
C SER A 146 19.23 -6.99 -7.33
N ASN A 147 19.93 -6.93 -8.46
CA ASN A 147 21.40 -6.75 -8.47
C ASN A 147 21.82 -5.27 -8.31
N GLU A 148 20.88 -4.40 -7.96
CA GLU A 148 21.14 -2.97 -7.79
C GLU A 148 21.79 -2.66 -6.43
N SER A 149 22.61 -1.61 -6.40
CA SER A 149 23.31 -1.12 -5.19
C SER A 149 22.78 0.24 -4.73
N PHE A 150 21.56 0.57 -5.15
CA PHE A 150 20.85 1.81 -4.85
C PHE A 150 19.36 1.51 -4.68
N PHE A 151 18.66 2.39 -3.96
CA PHE A 151 17.21 2.35 -3.86
C PHE A 151 16.59 2.86 -5.16
N LYS A 152 15.73 2.05 -5.76
CA LYS A 152 15.17 2.34 -7.08
C LYS A 152 13.98 3.27 -6.96
N LEU A 153 13.99 4.41 -7.62
CA LEU A 153 12.80 5.24 -7.81
C LEU A 153 11.81 4.48 -8.70
N ILE A 154 10.65 4.11 -8.16
CA ILE A 154 9.63 3.34 -8.88
C ILE A 154 8.42 4.18 -9.28
N TYR A 155 8.06 5.20 -8.49
CA TYR A 155 6.98 6.13 -8.83
C TYR A 155 7.33 7.58 -8.46
N PRO A 156 6.88 8.56 -9.26
CA PRO A 156 7.15 9.97 -8.97
C PRO A 156 6.32 10.53 -7.81
N SER A 157 5.25 9.85 -7.39
CA SER A 157 4.47 10.20 -6.20
C SER A 157 3.73 9.00 -5.59
N PHE A 158 3.34 9.11 -4.31
CA PHE A 158 2.53 8.12 -3.60
C PHE A 158 1.15 7.93 -4.26
N THR A 159 0.54 8.99 -4.77
CA THR A 159 -0.73 8.86 -5.50
C THR A 159 -0.58 8.12 -6.82
N ASP A 160 0.55 8.31 -7.53
CA ASP A 160 0.81 7.56 -8.77
C ASP A 160 1.01 6.07 -8.48
N TYR A 161 1.71 5.74 -7.38
CA TYR A 161 1.81 4.38 -6.87
C TYR A 161 0.42 3.76 -6.64
N LEU A 162 -0.45 4.42 -5.87
CA LEU A 162 -1.80 3.88 -5.59
C LEU A 162 -2.63 3.66 -6.86
N ILE A 163 -2.52 4.55 -7.85
CA ILE A 163 -3.24 4.42 -9.12
C ILE A 163 -2.72 3.22 -9.93
N GLU A 164 -1.40 3.03 -10.01
CA GLU A 164 -0.82 1.90 -10.74
C GLU A 164 -1.15 0.58 -10.05
N ILE A 165 -0.98 0.47 -8.73
CA ILE A 165 -1.33 -0.76 -8.00
C ILE A 165 -2.82 -1.08 -8.16
N LEU A 166 -3.68 -0.06 -8.23
CA LEU A 166 -5.11 -0.25 -8.50
C LEU A 166 -5.34 -0.84 -9.90
N GLU A 167 -4.64 -0.34 -10.92
CA GLU A 167 -4.71 -0.87 -12.28
C GLU A 167 -4.24 -2.32 -12.37
N LEU A 168 -3.13 -2.62 -11.72
CA LEU A 168 -2.60 -3.99 -11.63
C LEU A 168 -3.57 -4.93 -10.90
N SER A 169 -4.19 -4.47 -9.82
CA SER A 169 -5.19 -5.24 -9.06
C SER A 169 -6.41 -5.55 -9.93
N VAL A 170 -6.93 -4.55 -10.65
CA VAL A 170 -8.06 -4.74 -11.58
C VAL A 170 -7.70 -5.72 -12.70
N LYS A 171 -6.50 -5.59 -13.27
CA LYS A 171 -6.01 -6.51 -14.31
C LYS A 171 -5.92 -7.93 -13.77
N SER A 172 -5.36 -8.11 -12.58
CA SER A 172 -5.24 -9.40 -11.89
C SER A 172 -6.62 -10.05 -11.70
N ILE A 173 -7.57 -9.33 -11.09
CA ILE A 173 -8.94 -9.82 -10.86
C ILE A 173 -9.60 -10.27 -12.18
N ARG A 174 -9.46 -9.49 -13.25
CA ARG A 174 -9.99 -9.83 -14.58
C ARG A 174 -9.31 -11.07 -15.18
N SER A 175 -7.99 -11.19 -15.04
CA SER A 175 -7.21 -12.30 -15.56
C SER A 175 -7.49 -13.62 -14.84
N TYR A 176 -7.69 -13.57 -13.51
CA TYR A 176 -7.95 -14.75 -12.68
C TYR A 176 -9.44 -15.08 -12.51
N GLY A 177 -10.34 -14.24 -13.05
CA GLY A 177 -11.78 -14.49 -13.05
C GLY A 177 -12.46 -14.24 -11.70
N GLY A 178 -11.87 -13.44 -10.81
CA GLY A 178 -12.46 -13.10 -9.52
C GLY A 178 -11.45 -12.50 -8.53
N SER A 179 -11.95 -11.92 -7.44
CA SER A 179 -11.09 -11.45 -6.33
C SER A 179 -10.35 -12.59 -5.65
N PRO A 180 -9.25 -12.30 -4.93
CA PRO A 180 -8.61 -13.28 -4.04
C PRO A 180 -9.59 -13.90 -3.03
N PHE A 181 -10.60 -13.15 -2.57
CA PHE A 181 -11.62 -13.63 -1.64
C PHE A 181 -12.59 -14.65 -2.27
N MET A 182 -12.85 -14.57 -3.59
CA MET A 182 -13.68 -15.55 -4.31
C MET A 182 -13.05 -16.96 -4.38
N LYS A 183 -11.73 -17.10 -4.26
CA LYS A 183 -11.06 -18.42 -4.43
C LYS A 183 -11.38 -19.42 -3.32
N ASN A 184 -11.89 -18.96 -2.17
CA ASN A 184 -12.34 -19.84 -1.08
C ASN A 184 -13.68 -20.54 -1.35
N ILE A 185 -14.38 -20.23 -2.45
CA ILE A 185 -15.65 -20.87 -2.81
C ILE A 185 -15.46 -21.95 -3.91
N ILE A 186 -14.35 -21.96 -4.65
CA ILE A 186 -14.21 -22.78 -5.87
C ILE A 186 -13.00 -23.75 -5.88
N LEU A 187 -11.99 -23.60 -5.02
CA LEU A 187 -10.81 -24.47 -5.05
C LEU A 187 -10.74 -25.43 -3.84
N SER A 188 -10.63 -26.72 -4.14
CA SER A 188 -10.33 -27.79 -3.20
C SER A 188 -8.97 -27.60 -2.52
N PRO A 189 -8.71 -28.21 -1.34
CA PRO A 189 -7.63 -27.83 -0.40
C PRO A 189 -6.18 -28.06 -0.84
N ASP A 190 -5.91 -28.48 -2.07
CA ASP A 190 -4.63 -29.11 -2.43
C ASP A 190 -3.75 -28.34 -3.43
N GLU A 191 -4.02 -27.06 -3.72
CA GLU A 191 -3.15 -26.25 -4.59
C GLU A 191 -2.68 -24.97 -3.89
N GLU A 192 -1.48 -25.04 -3.29
CA GLU A 192 -0.71 -23.85 -2.90
C GLU A 192 -0.33 -23.06 -4.17
N PHE A 193 -0.85 -21.84 -4.31
CA PHE A 193 -0.59 -20.99 -5.46
C PHE A 193 0.50 -19.96 -5.14
N ASN A 194 1.62 -20.06 -5.84
CA ASN A 194 2.76 -19.15 -5.77
C ASN A 194 2.54 -18.00 -6.77
N VAL A 195 2.50 -16.74 -6.30
CA VAL A 195 1.99 -15.59 -7.08
C VAL A 195 3.01 -15.05 -8.13
N PHE A 196 4.23 -15.58 -8.24
CA PHE A 196 5.29 -14.95 -9.04
C PHE A 196 6.07 -15.85 -10.02
N ASP A 197 5.44 -16.85 -10.64
CA ASP A 197 6.16 -17.72 -11.61
C ASP A 197 6.11 -17.27 -13.09
N GLU A 198 5.59 -16.09 -13.44
CA GLU A 198 5.61 -15.61 -14.83
C GLU A 198 6.08 -14.15 -14.98
N ILE A 199 7.38 -13.94 -14.76
CA ILE A 199 8.16 -13.00 -15.57
C ILE A 199 9.41 -13.73 -16.06
N LYS A 200 9.37 -14.20 -17.31
CA LYS A 200 10.52 -14.66 -18.10
C LYS A 200 10.69 -13.78 -19.33
#